data_AF-A0A3M3K531-F1
#
_entry.id   AF-A0A3M3K531-F1
#
_cell.length_a   1.000
_cell.length_b   1.000
_cell.length_c   1.000
_cell.angle_alpha   90.00
_cell.angle_beta   90.00
_cell.angle_gamma   90.00
#
_symmetry.space_group_name_H-M   'P 1'
#
loop_
_entity.id
_entity.type
_entity.pdbx_description
1 polymer ?
#
loop_
_entity_poly.entity_id
_entity_poly.type
_entity_poly.pdbx_seq_one_letter_code
_entity_poly.pdbx_strand_id
1 'polypeptide(L)'
;SIRQALNSVKQGAETYPLYLSALARSRADWLIGMNFSRLFTLLGRQAGYTGVLSVGRVQTPTLRLVVDRDREISNFIPKPFWGLDVQLCTAGHSFLAK
;
A
#
# COMPACT_ATOMS: atom_id res chain seq x y z
N SER A 1 -0.43 -30.72 12.72
CA SER A 1 0.98 -31.17 12.95
C SER A 1 1.49 -31.92 11.72
N ILE A 2 2.79 -32.22 11.61
CA ILE A 2 3.35 -32.98 10.47
C ILE A 2 2.62 -34.32 10.29
N ARG A 3 2.38 -35.06 11.38
CA ARG A 3 1.64 -36.35 11.34
C ARG A 3 0.23 -36.19 10.75
N GLN A 4 -0.47 -35.12 11.12
CA GLN A 4 -1.81 -34.85 10.60
C GLN A 4 -1.80 -34.53 9.10
N ALA A 5 -0.82 -33.75 8.62
CA ALA A 5 -0.72 -33.39 7.21
C ALA A 5 -0.34 -34.58 6.31
N LEU A 6 0.52 -35.48 6.81
CA LEU A 6 0.84 -36.74 6.13
C LEU A 6 -0.36 -37.70 6.07
N ASN A 7 -1.24 -37.64 7.07
CA ASN A 7 -2.47 -38.44 7.08
C ASN A 7 -3.59 -37.84 6.21
N SER A 8 -3.44 -36.62 5.69
CA SER A 8 -4.44 -35.91 4.88
C SER A 8 -3.85 -35.27 3.63
N VAL A 9 -2.96 -35.99 2.94
CA VAL A 9 -2.34 -35.53 1.69
C VAL A 9 -3.42 -35.34 0.63
N LYS A 10 -3.48 -34.12 0.08
CA LYS A 10 -4.39 -33.75 -1.00
C LYS A 10 -3.86 -34.20 -2.36
N GLN A 11 -4.76 -34.46 -3.28
CA GLN A 11 -4.37 -34.66 -4.68
C GLN A 11 -3.95 -33.33 -5.32
N GLY A 12 -2.98 -33.39 -6.23
CA GLY A 12 -2.45 -32.17 -6.88
C GLY A 12 -3.49 -31.39 -7.67
N ALA A 13 -4.54 -32.05 -8.18
CA ALA A 13 -5.65 -31.39 -8.86
C ALA A 13 -6.41 -30.42 -7.94
N GLU A 14 -6.52 -30.72 -6.64
CA GLU A 14 -7.22 -29.87 -5.67
C GLU A 14 -6.52 -28.52 -5.45
N THR A 15 -5.20 -28.46 -5.64
CA THR A 15 -4.38 -27.27 -5.42
C THR A 15 -3.88 -26.63 -6.72
N TYR A 16 -4.19 -27.22 -7.88
CA TYR A 16 -3.80 -26.70 -9.18
C TYR A 16 -4.26 -25.25 -9.44
N PRO A 17 -5.48 -24.83 -9.05
CA PRO A 17 -5.88 -23.42 -9.18
C PRO A 17 -5.02 -22.46 -8.33
N LEU A 18 -4.56 -22.90 -7.15
CA LEU A 18 -3.66 -22.10 -6.30
C LEU A 18 -2.29 -21.92 -6.96
N TYR A 19 -1.77 -22.99 -7.58
CA TYR A 19 -0.56 -22.91 -8.39
C TYR A 19 -0.70 -21.90 -9.54
N LEU A 20 -1.79 -21.98 -10.31
CA LEU A 20 -2.04 -21.05 -11.42
C LEU A 20 -2.15 -19.59 -10.93
N SER A 21 -2.81 -19.35 -9.80
CA SER A 21 -2.88 -18.03 -9.17
C SER A 21 -1.51 -17.47 -8.80
N ALA A 22 -0.66 -18.30 -8.18
CA ALA A 22 0.72 -17.92 -7.85
C ALA A 22 1.55 -17.65 -9.12
N LEU A 23 1.46 -18.52 -10.13
CA LEU A 23 2.17 -18.36 -11.40
C LEU A 23 1.75 -17.09 -12.14
N ALA A 24 0.44 -16.80 -12.18
CA ALA A 24 -0.10 -15.60 -12.79
C ALA A 24 0.45 -14.33 -12.09
N ARG A 25 0.44 -14.32 -10.75
CA ARG A 25 1.03 -13.23 -9.96
C ARG A 25 2.51 -13.03 -10.30
N SER A 26 3.32 -14.10 -10.24
CA SER A 26 4.76 -14.02 -10.53
C SER A 26 5.03 -13.48 -11.94
N ARG A 27 4.28 -13.93 -12.94
CA ARG A 27 4.42 -13.44 -14.32
C ARG A 27 4.00 -11.99 -14.48
N ALA A 28 2.86 -11.60 -13.91
CA ALA A 28 2.35 -10.23 -13.98
C ALA A 28 3.31 -9.25 -13.29
N ASP A 29 3.81 -9.59 -12.10
CA ASP A 29 4.75 -8.76 -11.36
C ASP A 29 6.08 -8.62 -12.11
N TRP A 30 6.58 -9.71 -12.72
CA TRP A 30 7.79 -9.66 -13.55
C TRP A 30 7.60 -8.84 -14.82
N LEU A 31 6.50 -9.04 -15.56
CA LEU A 31 6.22 -8.32 -16.80
C LEU A 31 6.13 -6.81 -16.57
N ILE A 32 5.38 -6.38 -15.56
CA ILE A 32 5.26 -4.96 -15.22
C ILE A 32 6.59 -4.44 -14.69
N GLY A 33 7.22 -5.16 -13.76
CA GLY A 33 8.43 -4.73 -13.10
C GLY A 33 9.62 -4.56 -14.05
N MET A 34 9.87 -5.56 -14.88
CA MET A 34 11.00 -5.58 -15.81
C MET A 34 10.87 -4.52 -16.90
N ASN A 35 9.71 -4.48 -17.57
CA ASN A 35 9.53 -3.60 -18.74
C ASN A 35 9.48 -2.13 -18.32
N PHE A 36 8.67 -1.78 -17.33
CA PHE A 36 8.54 -0.37 -16.94
C PHE A 36 9.76 0.15 -16.20
N SER A 37 10.42 -0.64 -15.34
CA SER A 37 11.66 -0.17 -14.70
C SER A 37 12.73 0.16 -15.75
N ARG A 38 12.85 -0.66 -16.81
CA ARG A 38 13.77 -0.37 -17.92
C ARG A 38 13.35 0.88 -18.68
N LEU A 39 12.08 0.97 -19.09
CA LEU A 39 11.55 2.13 -19.83
C LEU A 39 11.82 3.43 -19.07
N PHE A 40 11.39 3.53 -17.81
CA PHE A 40 11.53 4.75 -17.03
C PHE A 40 12.99 5.05 -16.70
N THR A 41 13.83 4.06 -16.44
CA THR A 41 15.26 4.28 -16.23
C THR A 41 15.93 4.86 -17.48
N LEU A 42 15.59 4.37 -18.68
CA LEU A 42 16.13 4.92 -19.93
C LEU A 42 15.67 6.36 -20.17
N LEU A 43 14.39 6.65 -19.93
CA LEU A 43 13.86 8.02 -20.02
C LEU A 43 14.53 8.95 -19.00
N GLY A 44 14.72 8.47 -17.77
CA GLY A 44 15.44 9.21 -16.73
C GLY A 44 16.87 9.52 -17.14
N ARG A 45 17.59 8.55 -17.69
CA ARG A 45 18.97 8.75 -18.20
C ARG A 45 19.05 9.78 -19.32
N GLN A 46 18.09 9.78 -20.23
CA GLN A 46 17.99 10.82 -21.27
C GLN A 46 17.78 12.22 -20.67
N ALA A 47 17.10 12.31 -19.52
CA ALA A 47 16.91 13.54 -18.76
C ALA A 47 18.06 13.85 -17.77
N GLY A 48 19.17 13.10 -17.80
CA GLY A 48 20.34 13.34 -16.93
C GLY A 48 20.31 12.62 -15.58
N TYR A 49 19.32 11.76 -15.31
CA TYR A 49 19.26 10.95 -14.09
C TYR A 49 20.19 9.73 -14.19
N THR A 50 21.08 9.56 -13.22
CA THR A 50 22.11 8.49 -13.24
C THR A 50 21.70 7.21 -12.51
N GLY A 51 20.57 7.23 -11.80
CA GLY A 51 20.07 6.08 -11.03
C GLY A 51 19.15 5.13 -11.82
N VAL A 52 18.46 4.26 -11.07
CA VAL A 52 17.41 3.37 -11.57
C VAL A 52 16.06 3.89 -11.10
N LEU A 53 15.10 3.97 -12.02
CA LEU A 53 13.70 4.27 -11.71
C LEU A 53 12.92 2.96 -11.71
N SER A 54 12.78 2.35 -10.53
CA SER A 54 12.03 1.11 -10.36
C SER A 54 10.53 1.37 -10.47
N VAL A 55 9.85 0.52 -11.24
CA VAL A 55 8.40 0.52 -11.39
C VAL A 55 7.90 -0.87 -11.07
N GLY A 56 6.77 -0.99 -10.38
CA GLY A 56 6.18 -2.27 -10.07
C GLY A 56 4.75 -2.15 -9.60
N ARG A 57 3.98 -3.21 -9.81
CA ARG A 57 2.54 -3.25 -9.53
C ARG A 57 2.19 -2.91 -8.07
N VAL A 58 3.08 -3.20 -7.12
CA VAL A 58 2.87 -2.90 -5.69
C VAL A 58 3.64 -1.66 -5.25
N GLN A 59 4.95 -1.58 -5.54
CA GLN A 59 5.78 -0.46 -5.08
C GLN A 59 5.28 0.91 -5.57
N THR A 60 4.85 1.01 -6.83
CA THR A 60 4.52 2.30 -7.46
C THR A 60 3.18 2.85 -6.95
N PRO A 61 2.10 2.05 -6.83
CA PRO A 61 0.88 2.53 -6.16
C PRO A 61 1.09 2.87 -4.68
N THR A 62 1.93 2.12 -3.97
CA THR A 62 2.25 2.45 -2.57
C THR A 62 2.95 3.81 -2.47
N LEU A 63 3.95 4.07 -3.33
CA LEU A 63 4.61 5.37 -3.41
C LEU A 63 3.60 6.49 -3.74
N ARG A 64 2.65 6.23 -4.64
CA ARG A 64 1.60 7.19 -4.99
C ARG A 64 0.78 7.62 -3.78
N LEU A 65 0.41 6.70 -2.88
CA LEU A 65 -0.37 7.07 -1.68
C LEU A 65 0.36 8.09 -0.81
N VAL A 66 1.69 7.94 -0.67
CA VAL A 66 2.52 8.89 0.09
C VAL A 66 2.59 10.24 -0.63
N VAL A 67 2.90 10.22 -1.93
CA VAL A 67 3.01 11.45 -2.74
C VAL A 67 1.69 12.21 -2.79
N ASP A 68 0.56 11.52 -2.94
CA ASP A 68 -0.76 12.16 -2.97
C ASP A 68 -1.09 12.78 -1.60
N ARG A 69 -0.76 12.11 -0.49
CA ARG A 69 -0.92 12.68 0.86
C ARG A 69 -0.01 13.89 1.12
N ASP A 70 1.24 13.84 0.68
CA ASP A 70 2.17 14.97 0.80
C ASP A 70 1.65 16.20 0.04
N ARG A 71 1.06 15.98 -1.14
CA ARG A 71 0.40 17.04 -1.92
C ARG A 71 -0.84 17.58 -1.23
N GLU A 72 -1.67 16.72 -0.63
CA GLU A 72 -2.82 17.15 0.16
C GLU A 72 -2.39 18.07 1.32
N ILE A 73 -1.34 17.68 2.04
CA ILE A 73 -0.80 18.46 3.17
C ILE A 73 -0.20 19.79 2.67
N SER A 74 0.62 19.77 1.63
CA SER A 74 1.24 20.97 1.08
C SER A 74 0.23 21.98 0.55
N ASN A 75 -0.94 21.52 0.09
CA ASN A 75 -2.00 22.37 -0.44
C ASN A 75 -3.09 22.67 0.60
N PHE A 76 -2.95 22.19 1.84
CA PHE A 76 -3.94 22.43 2.88
C PHE A 76 -3.91 23.89 3.32
N ILE A 77 -5.01 24.59 3.09
CA ILE A 77 -5.22 25.95 3.61
C ILE A 77 -6.11 25.83 4.86
N PRO A 78 -5.56 26.05 6.08
CA PRO A 78 -6.34 25.95 7.30
C PRO A 78 -7.46 26.99 7.30
N LYS A 79 -8.66 26.57 7.70
CA LYS A 79 -9.83 27.44 7.85
C LYS A 79 -10.20 27.53 9.34
N PRO A 80 -10.49 28.73 9.87
CA PRO A 80 -10.95 28.86 11.24
C PRO A 80 -12.27 28.11 11.41
N PHE A 81 -12.39 27.40 12.52
CA PHE A 81 -13.63 26.79 12.99
C PHE A 81 -13.71 26.94 14.51
N TRP A 82 -14.90 26.80 15.06
CA TRP A 82 -15.14 26.92 16.50
C TRP A 82 -15.63 25.59 17.05
N GLY A 83 -15.01 25.14 18.13
CA GLY A 83 -15.52 24.07 18.99
C GLY A 83 -16.16 24.68 20.24
N LEU A 84 -17.14 23.99 20.82
CA LEU A 84 -17.77 24.39 22.07
C LEU A 84 -17.30 23.45 23.17
N ASP A 85 -16.46 23.96 24.06
CA ASP A 85 -16.10 23.25 25.28
C ASP A 85 -17.00 23.74 26.43
N VAL A 86 -17.70 22.83 27.10
CA VAL A 86 -18.60 23.15 28.22
C VAL A 86 -18.11 22.44 29.48
N GLN A 87 -17.86 23.21 30.53
CA GLN A 87 -17.55 22.63 31.83
C GLN A 87 -18.85 22.26 32.56
N LEU A 88 -19.05 20.96 32.77
CA LEU A 88 -20.20 20.41 33.46
C LEU A 88 -19.79 19.95 34.86
N CYS A 89 -20.67 20.12 35.84
CA CYS A 89 -20.49 19.63 37.20
C CYS A 89 -21.71 18.81 37.61
N THR A 90 -21.48 17.58 38.07
CA THR A 90 -22.53 16.72 38.63
C THR A 90 -22.00 15.98 39.86
N ALA A 91 -22.78 15.97 40.94
CA ALA A 91 -22.41 15.34 42.20
C ALA A 91 -21.01 15.75 42.74
N GLY A 92 -20.58 16.99 42.51
CA GLY A 92 -19.27 17.50 42.94
C GLY A 92 -18.09 17.14 42.02
N HIS A 93 -18.32 16.40 40.94
CA HIS A 93 -17.32 16.09 39.93
C HIS A 93 -17.48 16.98 38.70
N SER A 94 -16.40 17.68 38.34
CA SER A 94 -16.36 18.52 37.14
C SER A 94 -15.66 17.78 36.00
N PHE A 95 -16.23 17.86 34.79
CA PHE A 95 -15.60 17.37 33.57
C PHE A 95 -15.83 18.35 32.41
N LEU A 96 -14.93 18.30 31.44
CA LEU A 96 -15.01 19.11 30.24
C LEU A 96 -15.71 18.29 29.16
N ALA A 97 -16.90 18.72 28.74
CA ALA A 97 -17.61 18.16 27.61
C ALA A 97 -17.18 18.90 26.34
N LYS A 98 -16.87 18.13 25.29
CA LYS A 98 -16.55 18.61 23.95
C LYS A 98 -17.68 18.26 22.98
#